data_AF-A0A8T7HQ58-F1
#
_entry.id   AF-A0A8T7HQ58-F1
#
_cell.length_a   1.000
_cell.length_b   1.000
_cell.length_c   1.000
_cell.angle_alpha   90.00
_cell.angle_beta   90.00
_cell.angle_gamma   90.00
#
_symmetry.space_group_name_H-M   'P 1'
#
loop_
_entity.id
_entity.type
_entity.pdbx_description
1 polymer ?
#
loop_
_entity_poly.entity_id
_entity_poly.type
_entity_poly.pdbx_seq_one_letter_code
_entity_poly.pdbx_strand_id
1 'polypeptide(L)' 'MTFFHEFKEGFKMFGENIATIVNSILLLVVYFVAVGPTAIVARIAKKQFLDIEKKKNTYWTDLNLSKKTEESYYRQF' A
#
# COMPACT_ATOMS: atom_id res chain seq x y z
N MET A 1 37.41 30.97 -17.89
CA MET A 1 37.40 29.55 -17.48
C MET A 1 35.98 29.01 -17.19
N THR A 2 34.93 29.67 -17.68
CA THR A 2 33.53 29.32 -17.37
C THR A 2 33.02 28.12 -18.19
N PHE A 3 33.44 28.02 -19.45
CA PHE A 3 33.01 26.95 -20.38
C PHE A 3 33.33 25.53 -19.87
N PHE A 4 34.52 25.31 -19.34
CA PHE A 4 34.91 23.99 -18.81
C PHE A 4 34.16 23.63 -17.52
N HIS A 5 33.72 24.63 -16.75
CA HIS A 5 32.95 24.41 -15.54
C HIS A 5 31.52 23.98 -15.88
N GLU A 6 30.85 24.72 -16.76
CA GLU A 6 29.50 24.40 -17.23
C GLU A 6 29.45 23.06 -17.96
N PHE A 7 30.46 22.74 -18.78
CA PHE A 7 30.56 21.44 -19.44
C PHE A 7 30.68 20.29 -18.43
N LYS A 8 31.48 20.46 -17.37
CA LYS A 8 31.64 19.46 -16.32
C LYS A 8 30.35 19.28 -15.51
N GLU A 9 29.63 20.36 -15.21
CA GLU A 9 28.34 20.29 -14.53
C GLU A 9 27.28 19.60 -15.39
N GLY A 10 27.21 19.91 -16.69
CA GLY A 10 26.32 19.22 -17.62
C GLY A 10 26.60 17.71 -17.71
N PHE A 11 27.88 17.32 -17.75
CA PHE A 11 28.27 15.92 -17.76
C PHE A 11 27.93 15.20 -16.44
N LYS A 12 28.09 15.89 -15.31
CA LYS A 12 27.70 15.38 -13.99
C LYS A 12 26.20 15.12 -13.93
N MET A 13 25.38 16.09 -14.32
CA MET A 13 23.92 15.93 -14.37
C MET A 13 23.48 14.81 -15.32
N PHE A 14 24.13 14.68 -16.47
CA PHE A 14 23.88 13.59 -17.41
C PHE A 14 24.15 12.23 -16.75
N GLY A 15 25.29 12.09 -16.09
CA GLY A 15 25.64 10.88 -15.34
C GLY A 15 24.64 10.55 -14.24
N GLU A 16 24.23 11.55 -13.46
CA GLU A 16 23.23 11.39 -12.38
C GLU A 16 21.86 10.96 -12.92
N ASN A 17 21.43 11.53 -14.05
CA ASN A 17 20.17 11.15 -14.69
C ASN A 17 20.22 9.71 -15.21
N ILE A 18 21.30 9.32 -15.89
CA ILE A 18 21.48 7.94 -16.36
C ILE A 18 21.52 6.97 -15.19
N ALA A 19 22.28 7.29 -14.13
CA ALA A 19 22.35 6.46 -12.93
C ALA A 19 20.96 6.28 -12.29
N THR A 20 20.17 7.34 -12.22
CA THR A 20 18.80 7.30 -11.69
C THR A 20 17.89 6.41 -12.54
N ILE A 21 17.97 6.52 -13.86
CA ILE A 21 17.17 5.70 -14.79
C ILE A 21 17.55 4.22 -14.64
N VAL A 22 18.85 3.91 -14.70
CA VAL A 22 19.34 2.53 -14.58
C VAL A 22 18.97 1.93 -13.23
N ASN A 23 19.14 2.68 -12.13
CA ASN A 23 18.76 2.21 -10.80
C ASN A 23 17.25 1.97 -10.69
N SER A 24 16.43 2.85 -11.29
CA SER A 24 14.98 2.69 -11.30
C SER A 24 14.55 1.44 -12.08
N ILE A 25 15.16 1.18 -13.24
CA ILE A 25 14.91 -0.03 -14.04
C ILE A 25 15.34 -1.27 -13.27
N LEU A 26 16.52 -1.24 -12.64
CA LEU A 26 17.04 -2.35 -11.84
C LEU A 26 16.10 -2.67 -10.67
N LEU A 27 15.67 -1.64 -9.92
CA LEU A 27 14.72 -1.78 -8.83
C LEU A 27 13.38 -2.32 -9.30
N LEU A 28 12.88 -1.87 -10.45
CA LEU A 28 11.66 -2.39 -11.04
C LEU A 28 11.78 -3.89 -11.33
N VAL A 29 12.86 -4.32 -11.99
CA VAL A 29 13.09 -5.75 -12.27
C VAL A 29 13.18 -6.55 -10.97
N VAL A 30 13.96 -6.09 -9.99
CA VAL A 30 14.08 -6.75 -8.69
C VAL A 30 12.72 -6.84 -7.99
N TYR A 31 11.90 -5.80 -8.05
CA TYR A 31 10.58 -5.81 -7.42
C TYR A 31 9.67 -6.85 -8.10
N PHE A 32 9.63 -6.90 -9.43
CA PHE A 32 8.82 -7.88 -10.14
C PHE A 32 9.32 -9.32 -9.94
N VAL A 33 10.63 -9.55 -9.91
CA VAL A 33 11.21 -10.90 -9.83
C VAL A 33 11.34 -11.41 -8.39
N ALA A 34 11.58 -10.54 -7.41
CA ALA A 34 11.67 -10.95 -6.00
C ALA A 34 10.34 -10.80 -5.28
N VAL A 35 9.68 -9.63 -5.37
CA VAL A 35 8.45 -9.36 -4.62
C VAL A 35 7.25 -10.04 -5.27
N GLY A 36 7.18 -10.10 -6.60
CA GLY A 36 6.10 -10.77 -7.33
C GLY A 36 5.90 -12.24 -6.92
N PRO A 37 6.92 -13.11 -7.05
CA PRO A 37 6.84 -14.50 -6.59
C PRO A 37 6.59 -14.60 -5.09
N THR A 38 7.19 -13.74 -4.27
CA THR A 38 6.94 -13.74 -2.81
C THR A 38 5.47 -13.49 -2.48
N ALA A 39 4.81 -12.55 -3.18
CA ALA A 39 3.39 -12.28 -3.02
C ALA A 39 2.51 -13.45 -3.49
N ILE A 40 2.89 -14.11 -4.60
CA ILE A 40 2.21 -15.31 -5.10
C ILE A 40 2.33 -16.46 -4.08
N VAL A 41 3.54 -16.73 -3.58
CA VAL A 41 3.79 -17.77 -2.56
C VAL A 41 3.02 -17.46 -1.27
N ALA A 42 3.02 -16.22 -0.80
CA ALA A 42 2.26 -15.82 0.38
C ALA A 42 0.74 -16.01 0.22
N ARG A 43 0.22 -15.72 -0.98
CA ARG A 43 -1.20 -15.95 -1.31
C ARG A 43 -1.53 -17.46 -1.30
N ILE A 44 -0.65 -18.31 -1.83
CA ILE A 44 -0.79 -19.77 -1.76
C ILE A 44 -0.75 -20.24 -0.30
N ALA A 45 0.10 -19.64 0.54
CA ALA A 45 0.19 -19.94 1.97
C ALA A 45 -0.99 -19.40 2.80
N LYS A 46 -2.05 -18.87 2.15
CA LYS A 46 -3.21 -18.21 2.78
C LYS A 46 -2.84 -17.06 3.73
N LYS A 47 -1.61 -16.52 3.64
CA LYS A 47 -1.22 -15.30 4.35
C LYS A 47 -1.76 -14.12 3.57
N GLN A 48 -2.93 -13.64 3.97
CA GLN A 48 -3.46 -12.38 3.47
C GLN A 48 -2.84 -11.23 4.26
N PHE A 49 -1.86 -10.55 3.68
CA PHE A 49 -1.21 -9.39 4.33
C PHE A 49 -2.18 -8.22 4.61
N LEU A 50 -3.30 -8.16 3.90
CA LEU A 50 -4.30 -7.09 3.98
C LEU A 50 -5.62 -7.51 4.63
N ASP A 51 -5.74 -8.74 5.12
CA ASP A 51 -6.95 -9.18 5.83
C ASP A 51 -6.87 -8.76 7.30
N ILE A 52 -6.85 -7.45 7.49
CA ILE A 52 -7.11 -6.84 8.77
C ILE A 52 -8.61 -6.98 8.96
N GLU A 53 -9.06 -8.03 9.64
CA GLU A 53 -10.43 -8.10 10.14
C GLU A 53 -10.70 -6.80 10.90
N LYS A 54 -11.49 -5.91 10.30
CA LYS A 54 -12.05 -4.77 11.01
C LYS A 54 -13.00 -5.37 12.04
N LYS A 55 -12.49 -5.65 13.24
CA LYS A 55 -13.34 -5.87 14.41
C LYS A 55 -14.32 -4.69 14.44
N LYS A 56 -15.59 -4.97 14.18
CA LYS A 56 -16.69 -4.01 14.39
C LYS A 56 -16.80 -3.75 15.89
N ASN A 57 -15.83 -3.07 16.49
CA ASN A 57 -15.95 -2.43 17.79
C ASN A 57 -16.77 -1.14 17.64
N THR A 58 -17.90 -1.26 16.97
CA THR A 58 -18.85 -0.20 16.76
C THR A 58 -20.09 -0.55 17.56
N TYR A 59 -20.55 0.37 18.41
CA TYR A 59 -21.81 0.26 19.14
C TYR A 59 -23.06 0.20 18.23
N TRP A 60 -22.85 0.27 16.91
CA TRP A 60 -23.88 0.16 15.89
C TRP A 60 -24.33 -1.29 15.74
N THR A 61 -25.50 -1.60 16.30
CA THR A 61 -26.27 -2.80 15.98
C THR A 61 -27.05 -2.59 14.69
N ASP A 62 -27.16 -3.64 13.85
CA ASP A 62 -28.02 -3.60 12.67
C ASP A 62 -29.47 -3.27 13.09
N LEU A 63 -30.04 -2.23 12.48
CA LEU A 63 -31.35 -1.70 12.86
C LEU A 63 -32.42 -2.69 12.39
N ASN A 64 -32.82 -3.60 13.28
CA ASN A 64 -33.86 -4.58 12.99
C ASN A 64 -35.22 -3.86 12.98
N LEU A 65 -35.76 -3.60 11.78
CA LEU A 65 -37.02 -2.89 11.53
C LEU A 65 -38.29 -3.71 11.87
N SER A 66 -38.12 -4.89 12.48
CA SER A 66 -39.23 -5.70 12.96
C SER A 66 -39.83 -5.10 14.23
N LYS A 67 -41.14 -5.30 14.44
CA LYS A 67 -41.83 -4.92 15.69
C LYS A 67 -41.18 -5.67 16.85
N LYS A 68 -40.41 -4.98 17.69
CA LYS A 68 -39.95 -5.54 18.97
C LYS A 68 -41.13 -5.60 19.94
N THR A 69 -41.05 -6.49 20.93
CA THR A 69 -42.08 -6.60 21.98
C THR A 69 -42.16 -5.31 22.77
N GLU A 70 -43.38 -4.90 23.14
CA GLU A 70 -43.68 -3.64 23.85
C GLU A 70 -42.82 -3.48 25.12
N GLU A 71 -42.59 -4.59 25.81
CA GLU A 71 -41.74 -4.72 27.00
C GLU A 71 -40.27 -4.27 26.78
N SER A 72 -39.75 -4.39 25.55
CA SER A 72 -38.40 -3.95 25.20
C SER A 72 -38.27 -2.42 25.11
N TYR A 73 -39.38 -1.71 24.83
CA TYR A 73 -39.41 -0.25 24.78
C TYR A 73 -39.48 0.37 26.18
N TYR A 74 -40.04 -0.34 27.15
CA TYR A 74 -40.09 0.12 28.55
C TYR A 74 -38.76 0.03 29.30
N ARG A 75 -37.74 -0.64 28.74
CA ARG A 75 -36.39 -0.79 29.33
C ARG A 75 -35.39 0.26 28.85
N GLN A 76 -35.86 1.30 28.16
CA GLN A 76 -35.01 2.37 27.61
C GLN A 76 -34.72 3.49 28.63
N PHE A 77 -35.35 3.45 29.80
CA PHE A 77 -35.04 4.22 31.00
C PHE A 77 -34.85 3.25 32.17
#